data_AF-A4U5S1-F1
#
_entry.id   AF-A4U5S1-F1
#
_cell.length_a   1.000
_cell.length_b   1.000
_cell.length_c   1.000
_cell.angle_alpha   90.00
_cell.angle_beta   90.00
_cell.angle_gamma   90.00
#
_symmetry.space_group_name_H-M   'P 1'
#
loop_
_entity.id
_entity.type
_entity.pdbx_description
1 polymer ?
#
loop_
_entity_poly.entity_id
_entity_poly.type
_entity_poly.pdbx_seq_one_letter_code
_entity_poly.pdbx_strand_id
1 'polypeptide(L)'
;MGGTSLCGSTLYTTASTCTLCAKKAYQLEVERIVFIEQYPDHAHQQTILSGSRQVRYEQFEGVSGNSFFRLYAPIMSEKDLVEYYY
;
A
#
# COMPACT_ATOMS: atom_id res chain seq x y z
N MET A 1 22.11 11.47 6.60
CA MET A 1 22.11 10.14 5.97
C MET A 1 21.59 10.30 4.54
N GLY A 2 22.52 10.49 3.60
CA GLY A 2 22.22 10.57 2.17
C GLY A 2 21.95 9.16 1.65
N GLY A 3 20.74 8.94 1.16
CA GLY A 3 20.39 7.73 0.42
C GLY A 3 20.70 7.93 -1.05
N THR A 4 21.07 6.85 -1.72
CA THR A 4 21.05 6.77 -3.18
C THR A 4 19.67 7.18 -3.71
N SER A 5 19.64 7.97 -4.78
CA SER A 5 18.39 8.32 -5.45
C SER A 5 17.65 7.04 -5.87
N LEU A 6 16.33 7.05 -5.67
CA LEU A 6 15.38 6.05 -6.15
C LEU A 6 14.58 6.62 -7.33
N CYS A 7 15.23 7.43 -8.18
CA CYS A 7 14.63 8.00 -9.39
C CYS A 7 13.94 6.92 -10.25
N GLY A 8 12.72 7.18 -10.72
CA GLY A 8 11.94 6.23 -11.52
C GLY A 8 11.33 5.07 -10.74
N SER A 9 11.54 4.99 -9.43
CA SER A 9 11.04 3.86 -8.63
C SER A 9 9.55 3.94 -8.30
N THR A 10 8.98 2.76 -7.99
CA THR A 10 7.65 2.61 -7.42
C THR A 10 7.73 2.11 -5.98
N LEU A 11 7.13 2.84 -5.05
CA LEU A 11 7.02 2.47 -3.64
C LEU A 11 5.69 1.76 -3.38
N TYR A 12 5.76 0.50 -2.95
CA TYR A 12 4.59 -0.27 -2.48
C TYR A 12 4.53 -0.25 -0.95
N THR A 13 3.37 0.07 -0.40
CA THR A 13 3.14 0.13 1.05
C THR A 13 1.77 -0.43 1.41
N THR A 14 1.63 -0.98 2.62
CA THR A 14 0.33 -1.50 3.09
C THR A 14 -0.61 -0.37 3.49
N ALA A 15 -0.10 0.72 4.06
CA ALA A 15 -0.89 1.90 4.42
C ALA A 15 -0.41 3.13 3.65
N SER A 16 -1.31 4.11 3.47
CA SER A 16 -0.98 5.41 2.90
C SER A 16 0.17 6.09 3.65
N THR A 17 1.03 6.82 2.93
CA THR A 17 2.22 7.43 3.51
C THR A 17 1.86 8.62 4.40
N CYS A 18 2.41 8.71 5.62
CA CYS A 18 2.34 9.93 6.43
C CYS A 18 3.22 11.04 5.85
N THR A 19 3.06 12.27 6.36
CA THR A 19 3.78 13.47 5.86
C THR A 19 5.31 13.30 5.84
N LEU A 20 5.89 12.62 6.84
CA LEU A 20 7.34 12.38 6.89
C LEU A 20 7.81 11.38 5.82
N CYS A 21 7.08 10.28 5.65
CA CYS A 21 7.39 9.27 4.65
C CYS A 21 7.19 9.80 3.22
N ALA A 22 6.14 10.58 2.99
CA ALA A 22 5.88 11.25 1.72
C ALA A 22 7.03 12.22 1.35
N LYS A 23 7.52 13.02 2.32
CA LYS A 23 8.66 13.92 2.10
C LYS A 23 9.91 13.16 1.73
N LYS A 24 10.17 12.03 2.40
CA LYS A 24 11.33 11.20 2.12
C LYS A 24 11.26 10.55 0.74
N ALA A 25 10.10 9.99 0.38
CA ALA A 25 9.88 9.44 -0.96
C ALA A 25 10.04 10.50 -2.05
N TYR A 26 9.55 11.72 -1.80
CA TYR A 26 9.73 12.85 -2.72
C TYR A 26 11.21 13.24 -2.89
N GLN A 27 11.97 13.35 -1.79
CA GLN A 27 13.40 13.65 -1.81
C GLN A 27 14.24 12.56 -2.49
N LEU A 28 13.80 11.30 -2.41
CA LEU A 28 14.45 10.16 -3.04
C LEU A 28 14.04 9.96 -4.51
N GLU A 29 13.31 10.90 -5.09
CA GLU A 29 12.89 10.85 -6.49
C GLU A 29 11.95 9.67 -6.86
N VAL A 30 11.18 9.14 -5.90
CA VAL A 30 10.12 8.15 -6.19
C VAL A 30 9.08 8.75 -7.14
N GLU A 31 8.70 8.03 -8.20
CA GLU A 31 7.72 8.50 -9.21
C GLU A 31 6.30 8.00 -8.96
N ARG A 32 6.16 6.86 -8.27
CA ARG A 32 4.86 6.23 -8.03
C ARG A 32 4.80 5.64 -6.64
N ILE A 33 3.68 5.85 -5.95
CA ILE A 33 3.38 5.29 -4.64
C ILE A 33 2.06 4.53 -4.77
N VAL A 34 2.08 3.26 -4.38
CA VAL A 34 0.92 2.36 -4.38
C VAL A 34 0.66 1.91 -2.95
N PHE A 35 -0.56 2.13 -2.45
CA PHE A 35 -0.93 1.80 -1.08
C PHE A 35 -2.24 0.99 -1.00
N ILE A 36 -2.39 0.12 0.00
CA ILE A 36 -3.60 -0.71 0.13
C ILE A 36 -4.68 0.02 0.94
N GLU A 37 -4.34 0.45 2.14
CA GLU A 37 -5.27 1.05 3.08
C GLU A 37 -5.15 2.57 3.10
N GLN A 38 -6.28 3.27 2.93
CA GLN A 38 -6.35 4.71 3.13
C GLN A 38 -6.35 5.03 4.63
N TYR A 39 -5.42 5.87 5.04
CA TYR A 39 -5.42 6.51 6.36
C TYR A 39 -5.95 7.95 6.21
N PRO A 40 -6.71 8.50 7.17
CA PRO A 40 -7.31 9.85 7.10
C PRO A 40 -6.29 11.02 7.08
N ASP A 41 -5.01 10.75 6.88
CA ASP A 41 -3.96 11.75 6.91
C ASP A 41 -3.89 12.56 5.59
N HIS A 42 -3.59 13.85 5.73
CA HIS A 42 -3.55 14.88 4.69
C HIS A 42 -2.20 14.92 3.96
N ALA A 43 -1.34 13.93 4.19
CA ALA A 43 0.02 13.84 3.66
C ALA A 43 0.08 13.94 2.12
N HIS A 44 -0.88 13.31 1.43
CA HIS A 44 -0.99 13.39 -0.03
C HIS A 44 -1.16 14.84 -0.50
N GLN A 45 -2.10 15.56 0.12
CA GLN A 45 -2.47 16.90 -0.28
C GLN A 45 -1.40 17.94 0.07
N GLN A 46 -0.74 17.79 1.22
CA GLN A 46 0.26 18.77 1.65
C GLN A 46 1.66 18.54 1.08
N THR A 47 2.03 17.29 0.77
CA THR A 47 3.42 16.95 0.42
C THR A 47 3.60 16.52 -1.02
N ILE A 48 2.72 15.64 -1.52
CA ILE A 48 2.87 15.09 -2.88
C ILE A 48 2.33 16.07 -3.93
N LEU A 49 1.21 16.73 -3.65
CA LEU A 49 0.59 17.69 -4.57
C LEU A 49 1.22 19.10 -4.56
N SER A 50 1.89 19.49 -3.47
CA SER A 50 2.50 20.83 -3.33
C SER A 50 3.88 20.95 -3.99
N GLY A 51 4.47 19.84 -4.46
CA GLY A 51 5.79 19.82 -5.07
C GLY A 51 5.78 20.24 -6.54
N SER A 52 6.94 20.66 -7.07
CA SER A 52 7.12 20.92 -8.51
C SER A 52 7.06 19.64 -9.37
N ARG A 53 7.26 18.47 -8.75
CA ARG A 53 7.28 17.17 -9.42
C ARG A 53 6.02 16.39 -9.10
N GLN A 54 5.33 15.93 -10.13
CA GLN A 54 4.15 15.10 -9.99
C GLN A 54 4.57 13.65 -9.64
N VAL A 55 4.17 13.17 -8.47
CA VAL A 55 4.30 11.75 -8.07
C VAL A 55 2.93 11.10 -8.21
N ARG A 56 2.86 9.95 -8.88
CA ARG A 56 1.62 9.17 -9.00
C ARG A 56 1.28 8.54 -7.65
N TYR A 57 0.10 8.81 -7.13
CA TYR A 57 -0.35 8.32 -5.83
C TYR A 57 -1.65 7.54 -6.02
N GLU A 58 -1.57 6.21 -5.97
CA GLU A 58 -2.64 5.32 -6.41
C GLU A 58 -2.98 4.31 -5.32
N GLN A 59 -4.27 4.07 -5.10
CA GLN A 59 -4.69 2.95 -4.27
C GLN A 59 -4.51 1.65 -5.05
N PHE A 60 -4.03 0.61 -4.38
CA PHE A 60 -3.88 -0.71 -4.95
C PHE A 60 -5.25 -1.30 -5.30
N GLU A 61 -5.40 -1.69 -6.56
CA GLU A 61 -6.57 -2.41 -7.06
C GLU A 61 -6.18 -3.86 -7.35
N GLY A 62 -6.78 -4.81 -6.63
CA GLY A 62 -6.49 -6.23 -6.75
C GLY A 62 -6.90 -7.04 -5.54
N VAL A 63 -6.50 -8.31 -5.50
CA VAL A 63 -6.79 -9.19 -4.37
C VAL A 63 -5.79 -8.92 -3.24
N SER A 64 -6.23 -8.18 -2.21
CA SER A 64 -5.48 -8.07 -0.95
C SER A 64 -5.50 -9.39 -0.17
N GLY A 65 -4.62 -9.57 0.81
CA GLY A 65 -4.61 -10.80 1.63
C GLY A 65 -5.97 -11.12 2.27
N ASN A 66 -6.66 -10.12 2.82
CA ASN A 66 -8.00 -10.29 3.37
C ASN A 66 -9.03 -10.63 2.27
N SER A 67 -8.95 -9.97 1.11
CA SER A 67 -9.79 -10.29 -0.04
C SER A 67 -9.59 -11.73 -0.52
N PHE A 68 -8.35 -12.24 -0.51
CA PHE A 68 -8.04 -13.62 -0.88
C PHE A 68 -8.72 -14.61 0.07
N PHE A 69 -8.51 -14.46 1.38
CA PHE A 69 -9.17 -15.32 2.36
C PHE A 69 -10.69 -15.20 2.29
N ARG A 70 -11.24 -14.01 2.06
CA ARG A 70 -12.68 -13.85 1.90
C ARG A 70 -13.26 -14.57 0.68
N LEU A 71 -12.50 -14.69 -0.40
CA LEU A 71 -12.93 -15.36 -1.64
C LEU A 71 -12.65 -16.87 -1.64
N TYR A 72 -11.54 -17.29 -1.02
CA TYR A 72 -11.01 -18.65 -1.16
C TYR A 72 -10.90 -19.43 0.15
N ALA A 73 -11.12 -18.79 1.32
CA ALA A 73 -11.17 -19.56 2.56
C ALA A 73 -12.40 -20.47 2.55
N PRO A 74 -12.25 -21.73 2.96
CA PRO A 74 -13.38 -22.63 3.08
C PRO A 74 -14.33 -22.10 4.16
N ILE A 75 -15.64 -22.28 3.94
CA ILE A 75 -16.70 -21.85 4.86
C ILE A 75 -16.54 -22.53 6.24
N MET A 76 -15.95 -23.72 6.26
CA MET A 76 -15.75 -24.56 7.43
C MET A 76 -14.28 -25.02 7.46
N SER A 77 -13.67 -25.14 8.65
CA SER A 77 -12.28 -25.54 8.74
C SER A 77 -12.12 -27.00 8.30
N GLU A 78 -10.95 -27.38 7.77
CA GLU A 78 -10.72 -28.78 7.36
C GLU A 78 -10.90 -29.77 8.52
N LYS A 79 -10.62 -29.35 9.76
CA LYS A 79 -10.83 -30.18 10.94
C LYS A 79 -12.30 -30.50 11.15
N ASP A 80 -13.16 -29.49 11.04
CA ASP A 80 -14.60 -29.64 11.21
C ASP A 80 -15.21 -30.45 10.05
N LEU A 81 -14.64 -30.36 8.84
CA LEU A 81 -15.03 -31.22 7.71
C LEU A 81 -14.69 -32.68 7.98
N VAL A 82 -13.49 -32.97 8.51
CA VAL A 82 -13.10 -34.36 8.86
C VAL A 82 -14.01 -34.94 9.93
N GLU A 83 -14.38 -34.16 10.95
CA GLU A 83 -15.33 -34.57 12.00
C GLU A 83 -16.78 -34.74 11.49
N TYR A 84 -17.18 -34.02 10.43
CA TYR A 84 -18.50 -34.19 9.81
C TYR A 84 -18.61 -35.48 8.97
N TYR A 85 -17.53 -35.91 8.32
CA TYR A 85 -17.53 -37.07 7.42
C TYR A 85 -17.21 -38.42 8.11
N TYR A 86 -16.72 -38.42 9.35
CA TYR A 86 -16.36 -39.60 10.14
C TYR A 86 -17.20 -39.72 11.41
#